data_AF-T1CNT6-F1
#
_entry.id   AF-T1CNT6-F1
#
_cell.length_a   1.000
_cell.length_b   1.000
_cell.length_c   1.000
_cell.angle_alpha   90.00
_cell.angle_beta   90.00
_cell.angle_gamma   90.00
#
_symmetry.space_group_name_H-M   'P 1'
#
loop_
_entity.id
_entity.type
_entity.pdbx_description
1 polymer ?
#
loop_
_entity_poly.entity_id
_entity_poly.type
_entity_poly.pdbx_seq_one_letter_code
_entity_poly.pdbx_strand_id
1 'polypeptide(L)'
;LGCGSVSSLHLFCWLFGAGELWLVFTLLHRPASLPQALVIDSTVVTLRTFGFMVPAAVGVQEGSYILVCAVLGFSPVTAVAASLARRARDLTLGSVTLGIAIGADRCILGRFRPTDSVPSRPVRWDSKEP
;
A
#
# COMPACT_ATOMS: atom_id res chain seq x y z
N LEU A 1 -2.41 -17.94 -19.61
CA LEU A 1 -1.57 -17.85 -18.39
C LEU A 1 -2.40 -18.37 -17.22
N GLY A 2 -1.92 -19.42 -16.54
CA GLY A 2 -2.73 -20.24 -15.63
C GLY A 2 -2.93 -19.63 -14.24
N CYS A 3 -4.00 -20.07 -13.56
CA CYS A 3 -4.39 -19.69 -12.20
C CYS A 3 -3.26 -19.86 -11.16
N GLY A 4 -2.33 -20.80 -11.39
CA GLY A 4 -1.17 -21.02 -10.51
C GLY A 4 -0.17 -19.84 -10.46
N SER A 5 -0.06 -19.03 -11.51
CA SER A 5 0.90 -17.92 -11.55
C SER A 5 0.56 -16.81 -10.55
N VAL A 6 -0.73 -16.57 -10.31
CA VAL A 6 -1.18 -15.49 -9.41
C VAL A 6 -0.88 -15.85 -7.95
N SER A 7 -1.19 -17.08 -7.54
CA SER A 7 -0.90 -17.55 -6.18
C SER A 7 0.60 -17.53 -5.87
N SER A 8 1.44 -17.91 -6.84
CA SER A 8 2.90 -17.84 -6.69
C SER A 8 3.41 -16.40 -6.55
N LEU A 9 2.92 -15.47 -7.37
CA LEU A 9 3.29 -14.05 -7.27
C LEU A 9 2.84 -13.45 -5.94
N HIS A 10 1.63 -13.80 -5.47
CA HIS A 10 1.11 -13.35 -4.19
C HIS A 10 1.98 -13.83 -3.02
N LEU A 11 2.34 -15.11 -3.00
CA LEU A 11 3.26 -15.67 -1.99
C LEU A 11 4.63 -15.01 -2.04
N PHE A 12 5.15 -14.75 -3.24
CA PHE A 12 6.44 -14.09 -3.41
C PHE A 12 6.42 -12.65 -2.87
N CYS A 13 5.37 -11.88 -3.15
CA CYS A 13 5.17 -10.55 -2.56
C CYS A 13 5.11 -10.59 -1.03
N TRP A 14 4.46 -11.61 -0.46
CA TRP A 14 4.40 -11.82 0.98
C TRP A 14 5.78 -12.08 1.58
N LEU A 15 6.55 -12.99 0.97
CA LEU A 15 7.92 -13.29 1.40
C LEU A 15 8.85 -12.07 1.26
N PHE A 16 8.64 -11.26 0.22
CA PHE A 16 9.38 -10.03 0.03
C PHE A 16 9.13 -9.02 1.17
N GLY A 17 7.91 -8.98 1.71
CA GLY A 17 7.58 -8.18 2.91
C GLY A 17 8.45 -8.54 4.12
N ALA A 18 8.59 -9.84 4.40
CA ALA A 18 9.44 -10.35 5.46
C ALA A 18 10.95 -10.13 5.19
N GLY A 19 11.39 -10.33 3.94
CA GLY A 19 12.77 -10.08 3.53
C GLY A 19 13.18 -8.61 3.69
N GLU A 20 12.28 -7.69 3.39
CA GLU A 20 12.50 -6.27 3.62
C GLU A 20 12.57 -5.95 5.12
N LEU A 21 11.74 -6.59 5.95
CA LEU A 21 11.82 -6.39 7.40
C LEU A 21 13.16 -6.90 7.96
N TRP A 22 13.62 -8.05 7.49
CA TRP A 22 14.95 -8.58 7.82
C TRP A 22 16.05 -7.57 7.45
N LEU A 23 15.96 -6.95 6.27
CA LEU A 23 16.90 -5.92 5.82
C LEU A 23 16.85 -4.67 6.73
N VAL A 24 15.67 -4.22 7.15
CA VAL A 24 15.52 -3.12 8.11
C VAL A 24 16.25 -3.43 9.43
N PHE A 25 16.05 -4.61 10.00
CA PHE A 25 16.76 -5.02 11.23
C PHE A 25 18.28 -5.10 11.03
N THR A 26 18.72 -5.54 9.85
CA THR A 26 20.13 -5.59 9.48
C THR A 26 20.73 -4.18 9.40
N LEU A 27 20.03 -3.22 8.78
CA LEU A 27 20.44 -1.81 8.72
C LEU A 27 20.45 -1.13 10.09
N LEU A 28 19.58 -1.57 11.01
CA LEU A 28 19.55 -1.12 12.40
C LEU A 28 20.66 -1.74 13.27
N HIS A 29 21.60 -2.49 12.68
CA HIS A 29 22.69 -3.18 13.37
C HIS A 29 22.21 -4.12 14.48
N ARG A 30 20.99 -4.65 14.34
CA ARG A 30 20.36 -5.60 15.26
C ARG A 30 19.87 -6.79 14.44
N PRO A 31 20.79 -7.69 14.03
CA PRO A 31 20.48 -8.74 13.07
C PRO A 31 19.43 -9.68 13.64
N ALA A 32 18.23 -9.63 13.08
CA ALA A 32 17.21 -10.65 13.27
C ALA A 32 17.51 -11.81 12.31
N SER A 33 17.22 -13.04 12.72
CA SER A 33 17.25 -14.16 11.78
C SER A 33 16.08 -14.07 10.78
N LEU A 34 16.23 -14.65 9.59
CA LEU A 34 15.15 -14.69 8.59
C LEU A 34 13.83 -15.27 9.14
N PRO A 35 13.82 -16.38 9.92
CA PRO A 35 12.61 -16.87 10.55
C PRO A 35 11.98 -15.89 11.53
N GLN A 36 12.80 -15.18 12.33
CA GLN A 36 12.28 -14.15 13.23
C GLN A 36 11.62 -13.01 12.47
N ALA A 37 12.24 -12.52 11.38
CA ALA A 37 11.65 -11.49 10.54
C ALA A 37 10.32 -11.93 9.91
N LEU A 38 10.22 -13.19 9.44
CA LEU A 38 8.99 -13.77 8.93
C LEU A 38 7.88 -13.81 9.98
N VAL A 39 8.21 -14.25 11.20
CA VAL A 39 7.26 -14.29 12.33
C VAL A 39 6.79 -12.88 12.69
N ILE A 40 7.72 -11.90 12.75
CA ILE A 40 7.36 -10.52 13.05
C ILE A 40 6.43 -9.96 11.98
N ASP A 41 6.82 -10.05 10.70
CA ASP A 41 6.07 -9.44 9.60
C ASP A 41 4.65 -10.03 9.48
N SER A 42 4.51 -11.36 9.54
CA SER A 42 3.22 -12.04 9.48
C SER A 42 2.32 -11.72 10.69
N THR A 43 2.89 -11.64 11.89
CA THR A 43 2.11 -11.29 13.09
C THR A 43 1.70 -9.82 13.07
N VAL A 44 2.60 -8.92 12.68
CA VAL A 44 2.32 -7.48 12.55
C VAL A 44 1.23 -7.23 11.50
N VAL A 45 1.30 -7.88 10.34
CA VAL A 45 0.27 -7.71 9.30
C VAL A 45 -1.09 -8.21 9.78
N THR A 46 -1.09 -9.31 10.54
CA THR A 46 -2.30 -9.86 11.17
C THR A 46 -2.89 -8.89 12.20
N LEU A 47 -2.07 -8.37 13.13
CA LEU A 47 -2.49 -7.40 14.13
C LEU A 47 -3.00 -6.10 13.50
N ARG A 48 -2.32 -5.62 12.45
CA ARG A 48 -2.79 -4.46 11.68
C ARG A 48 -4.16 -4.71 11.05
N THR A 49 -4.39 -5.92 10.55
CA THR A 49 -5.68 -6.31 9.96
C THR A 49 -6.80 -6.29 11.01
N PHE A 50 -6.51 -6.71 12.25
CA PHE A 50 -7.46 -6.56 13.36
C PHE A 50 -7.70 -5.10 13.75
N GLY A 51 -6.79 -4.19 13.42
CA GLY A 51 -6.95 -2.75 13.57
C GLY A 51 -7.79 -2.06 12.50
N PHE A 52 -8.64 -2.77 11.75
CA PHE A 52 -9.40 -2.23 10.61
C PHE A 52 -10.27 -1.00 10.93
N MET A 53 -10.72 -0.86 12.19
CA MET A 53 -11.48 0.31 12.65
C MET A 53 -10.61 1.57 12.79
N VAL A 54 -9.28 1.42 12.77
CA VAL A 54 -8.32 2.51 12.94
C VAL A 54 -7.83 2.98 11.56
N PRO A 55 -8.21 4.19 11.12
CA PRO A 55 -7.74 4.72 9.84
C PRO A 55 -6.22 4.81 9.83
N ALA A 56 -5.59 4.40 8.74
CA ALA A 56 -4.13 4.28 8.59
C ALA A 56 -3.42 3.42 9.68
N ALA A 57 -4.17 2.66 10.48
CA ALA A 57 -3.68 1.86 11.60
C ALA A 57 -2.69 2.61 12.51
N VAL A 58 -2.96 3.90 12.75
CA VAL A 58 -2.11 4.75 13.61
C VAL A 58 -2.13 4.20 15.03
N GLY A 59 -0.95 4.02 15.64
CA GLY A 59 -0.81 3.40 16.96
C GLY A 59 -0.89 1.87 16.96
N VAL A 60 -1.76 1.26 16.12
CA VAL A 60 -1.78 -0.21 15.93
C VAL A 60 -0.46 -0.69 15.33
N GLN A 61 0.07 0.03 14.35
CA GLN A 61 1.37 -0.29 13.75
C GLN A 61 2.48 -0.29 14.81
N GLU A 62 2.63 0.82 15.53
CA GLU A 62 3.72 1.03 16.48
C GLU A 62 3.60 0.04 17.64
N GLY A 63 2.38 -0.15 18.14
CA GLY A 63 2.07 -1.12 19.19
C GLY A 63 2.32 -2.55 18.76
N SER A 64 1.97 -2.93 17.53
CA SER A 64 2.21 -4.29 17.02
C SER A 64 3.70 -4.63 16.94
N TYR A 65 4.54 -3.70 16.45
CA TYR A 65 5.98 -3.91 16.44
C TYR A 65 6.55 -4.03 17.85
N ILE A 66 6.19 -3.12 18.77
CA ILE A 66 6.66 -3.17 20.16
C ILE A 66 6.25 -4.49 20.82
N LEU A 67 4.99 -4.90 20.69
CA LEU A 67 4.46 -6.12 21.29
C LEU A 67 5.20 -7.37 20.77
N VAL A 68 5.27 -7.55 19.45
CA VAL A 68 5.85 -8.75 18.84
C VAL A 68 7.36 -8.80 19.04
N CYS A 69 8.05 -7.66 18.94
CA CYS A 69 9.48 -7.58 19.17
C CYS A 69 9.84 -7.86 20.64
N ALA A 70 9.02 -7.40 21.59
CA ALA A 70 9.23 -7.68 23.01
C ALA A 70 9.16 -9.19 23.31
N VAL A 71 8.22 -9.92 22.71
CA VAL A 71 8.10 -11.39 22.84
C VAL A 71 9.36 -12.10 22.32
N LEU A 72 9.98 -11.57 21.27
CA LEU A 72 11.19 -12.14 20.66
C LEU A 72 12.51 -11.62 21.30
N GLY A 73 12.42 -10.80 22.34
CA GLY A 73 13.59 -10.29 23.09
C GLY A 73 14.31 -9.11 22.44
N PHE A 74 13.70 -8.43 21.47
CA PHE A 74 14.26 -7.22 20.88
C PHE A 74 13.96 -5.98 21.75
N SER A 75 14.87 -5.00 21.71
CA SER A 75 14.68 -3.73 22.42
C SER A 75 13.52 -2.93 21.83
N PRO A 76 12.72 -2.22 22.66
CA PRO A 76 11.63 -1.37 22.18
C PRO A 76 12.12 -0.24 21.28
N VAL A 77 13.35 0.24 21.47
CA VAL A 77 13.95 1.26 20.58
C VAL A 77 14.11 0.70 19.16
N THR A 78 14.58 -0.54 19.02
CA THR A 78 14.72 -1.21 17.73
C THR A 78 13.36 -1.48 17.08
N ALA A 79 12.37 -1.86 17.90
CA ALA A 79 11.01 -2.12 17.43
C ALA A 79 10.35 -0.87 16.84
N VAL A 80 10.46 0.27 17.54
CA VAL A 80 9.95 1.57 17.05
C VAL A 80 10.73 2.03 15.81
N ALA A 81 12.05 1.86 15.79
CA ALA A 81 12.85 2.20 14.61
C ALA A 81 12.40 1.39 13.38
N ALA A 82 12.14 0.09 13.55
CA ALA A 82 11.63 -0.76 12.48
C ALA A 82 10.21 -0.34 12.03
N SER A 83 9.33 0.02 12.96
CA SER A 83 7.97 0.47 12.63
C SER A 83 7.97 1.76 11.82
N LEU A 84 8.82 2.72 12.20
CA LEU A 84 9.02 3.99 11.48
C LEU A 84 9.65 3.79 10.10
N ALA A 85 10.67 2.94 9.99
CA ALA A 85 11.30 2.62 8.71
C ALA A 85 10.26 2.07 7.71
N ARG A 86 9.39 1.15 8.16
CA ARG A 86 8.31 0.61 7.33
C ARG A 86 7.28 1.65 6.96
N ARG A 87 6.96 2.56 7.87
CA ARG A 87 6.06 3.69 7.61
C ARG A 87 6.62 4.64 6.55
N ALA A 88 7.91 4.95 6.63
CA ALA A 88 8.60 5.78 5.65
C ALA A 88 8.55 5.14 4.26
N ARG A 89 8.77 3.83 4.17
CA ARG A 89 8.66 3.07 2.92
C ARG A 89 7.22 3.11 2.36
N ASP A 90 6.20 2.85 3.17
CA ASP A 90 4.81 2.90 2.71
C ASP A 90 4.41 4.30 2.22
N LEU A 91 4.87 5.36 2.89
CA LEU A 91 4.68 6.75 2.44
C LEU A 91 5.42 7.05 1.13
N THR A 92 6.64 6.53 0.98
CA THR A 92 7.44 6.71 -0.24
C THR A 92 6.74 6.06 -1.42
N LEU A 93 6.32 4.80 -1.28
CA LEU A 93 5.58 4.10 -2.33
C LEU A 93 4.23 4.79 -2.62
N GLY A 94 3.48 5.17 -1.59
CA GLY A 94 2.18 5.84 -1.75
C GLY A 94 2.29 7.17 -2.48
N SER A 95 3.28 7.99 -2.16
CA SER A 95 3.53 9.27 -2.84
C SER A 95 3.94 9.10 -4.31
N VAL A 96 4.77 8.10 -4.61
CA VAL A 96 5.13 7.75 -6.00
C VAL A 96 3.90 7.31 -6.78
N THR A 97 3.09 6.40 -6.22
CA THR A 97 1.85 5.94 -6.87
C THR A 97 0.89 7.09 -7.12
N LEU A 98 0.70 7.98 -6.15
CA LEU A 98 -0.15 9.16 -6.29
C LEU A 98 0.38 10.10 -7.39
N GLY A 99 1.70 10.31 -7.45
CA GLY A 99 2.32 11.12 -8.51
C GLY A 99 2.10 10.54 -9.90
N ILE A 100 2.23 9.22 -10.06
CA ILE A 100 1.93 8.52 -11.32
C ILE A 100 0.46 8.70 -11.70
N ALA A 101 -0.46 8.52 -10.76
CA ALA A 101 -1.90 8.67 -11.00
C ALA A 101 -2.25 10.10 -11.44
N ILE A 102 -1.76 11.12 -10.74
CA ILE A 102 -1.97 12.53 -11.10
C ILE A 102 -1.40 12.83 -12.49
N GLY A 103 -0.23 12.27 -12.82
CA GLY A 103 0.37 12.39 -14.15
C GLY A 103 -0.49 11.75 -15.25
N ALA A 104 -1.02 10.55 -14.98
CA ALA A 104 -1.90 9.84 -15.90
C ALA A 104 -3.22 10.60 -16.14
N ASP A 105 -3.85 11.11 -15.08
CA ASP A 105 -5.09 11.90 -15.19
C ASP A 105 -4.88 13.17 -16.02
N ARG A 106 -3.76 13.87 -15.82
CA ARG A 106 -3.39 15.05 -16.62
C ARG A 106 -3.17 14.71 -18.10
N CYS A 107 -2.57 13.54 -18.38
CA CYS A 107 -2.35 13.07 -19.75
C CYS A 107 -3.67 12.69 -20.44
N ILE A 108 -4.56 11.97 -19.74
CA ILE A 108 -5.86 11.53 -20.26
C ILE A 108 -6.77 12.72 -20.53
N LEU A 109 -6.91 13.65 -19.58
CA LEU A 109 -7.72 14.86 -19.76
C LEU A 109 -7.15 15.81 -20.80
N GLY A 110 -5.82 15.89 -20.94
CA GLY A 110 -5.17 16.61 -22.05
C GLY A 110 -5.53 16.04 -23.43
N ARG A 111 -5.91 14.76 -23.49
CA ARG A 111 -6.35 14.09 -24.73
C ARG A 111 -7.85 14.22 -24.99
N PHE A 112 -8.68 14.34 -23.94
CA PHE A 112 -10.10 14.64 -24.02
C PHE A 112 -10.33 16.16 -23.98
N ARG A 113 -10.06 16.85 -25.09
CA ARG A 113 -10.60 18.20 -25.29
C ARG A 113 -12.07 18.05 -25.67
N PRO A 114 -13.05 18.56 -24.90
CA PRO A 114 -14.45 18.58 -25.32
C PRO A 114 -14.61 19.62 -26.43
N THR A 115 -14.20 19.23 -27.64
CA THR A 115 -14.44 19.94 -28.90
C THR A 115 -14.94 18.94 -29.94
N ASP A 116 -15.79 18.02 -29.50
CA ASP A 116 -16.75 17.41 -30.39
C ASP A 116 -17.95 18.35 -30.33
N SER A 117 -18.04 19.22 -31.32
CA SER A 117 -19.19 20.07 -31.58
C SER A 117 -20.48 19.27 -31.41
N VAL A 118 -21.16 19.43 -30.28
CA VAL A 118 -22.59 19.14 -30.21
C VAL A 118 -23.21 20.03 -31.27
N PRO A 119 -23.72 19.49 -32.39
CA PRO A 119 -24.38 20.33 -33.36
C PRO A 119 -25.60 20.88 -32.64
N SER A 120 -25.62 22.17 -32.38
CA SER A 120 -26.81 22.90 -31.97
C SER A 120 -27.76 22.95 -33.17
N ARG A 121 -28.23 21.78 -33.60
CA ARG A 121 -29.43 21.70 -34.42
C ARG A 121 -30.55 22.15 -33.50
N PRO A 122 -31.24 23.26 -33.81
CA PRO A 122 -32.42 23.62 -33.05
C PRO A 122 -33.37 22.42 -33.14
N VAL A 123 -33.69 21.83 -31.99
CA VAL A 123 -34.71 20.78 -31.91
C VAL A 123 -36.01 21.42 -32.38
N ARG A 124 -36.35 21.16 -33.65
CA ARG A 124 -37.59 21.60 -34.27
C ARG A 124 -38.70 20.72 -33.72
N TRP A 125 -39.34 21.18 -32.66
CA TRP A 125 -40.58 20.62 -32.15
C TRP A 125 -41.70 20.98 -33.13
N ASP A 126 -41.83 20.19 -34.20
CA ASP A 126 -42.93 20.36 -35.14
C ASP A 126 -44.24 20.07 -34.41
N SER A 127 -45.04 21.11 -34.27
CA SER A 127 -46.27 21.09 -33.51
C SER A 127 -47.42 21.03 -34.51
N LYS A 128 -48.17 19.93 -34.43
CA LYS A 128 -49.51 19.68 -35.00
C LYS A 128 -49.57 18.94 -36.33
N GLU A 129 -49.84 17.65 -36.19
CA GLU A 129 -50.74 16.90 -37.06
C GLU A 129 -52.18 17.39 -36.86
N PRO A 130 -52.89 17.73 -37.95
CA PRO A 130 -54.34 17.57 -38.05
C PRO A 130 -54.74 16.53 -39.10
#